data_AF-Q5JF21-F1
#
_entry.id   AF-Q5JF21-F1
#
_cell.length_a   1.000
_cell.length_b   1.000
_cell.length_c   1.000
_cell.angle_alpha   90.00
_cell.angle_beta   90.00
_cell.angle_gamma   90.00
#
_symmetry.space_group_name_H-M   'P 1'
#
loop_
_entity.id
_entity.type
_entity.pdbx_description
1 polymer ?
#
loop_
_entity_poly.entity_id
_entity_poly.type
_entity_poly.pdbx_seq_one_letter_code
_entity_poly.pdbx_strand_id
1 'polypeptide(L)' 'MEKVKSVLERRLEVVRRRKEAVLREEARLIRLARQKRDVAMVLAKVKKEKLALMAEEAKVLRALKQSAPAV' A
#
# COMPACT_ATOMS: atom_id res chain seq x y z
N MET A 1 15.54 -21.21 4.20
CA MET A 1 14.92 -19.96 4.71
C MET A 1 15.12 -18.77 3.78
N GLU A 2 16.26 -18.63 3.08
CA GLU A 2 16.51 -17.53 2.12
C GLU A 2 15.44 -17.34 1.04
N LYS A 3 14.96 -18.41 0.41
CA LYS A 3 13.93 -18.33 -0.64
C LYS A 3 12.59 -17.75 -0.17
N VAL A 4 12.24 -17.93 1.11
CA VAL A 4 10.99 -17.38 1.67
C VAL A 4 11.15 -15.90 1.98
N LYS A 5 12.31 -15.51 2.52
CA LYS A 5 12.66 -14.12 2.80
C LYS A 5 12.68 -13.28 1.52
N SER A 6 13.27 -13.81 0.43
CA SER A 6 13.31 -13.12 -0.86
C SER A 6 11.93 -12.93 -1.51
N VAL A 7 11.00 -13.89 -1.33
CA VAL A 7 9.62 -13.75 -1.80
C VAL A 7 8.86 -12.69 -1.02
N LEU A 8 9.01 -12.66 0.31
CA LEU A 8 8.39 -11.65 1.16
C LEU A 8 8.93 -10.24 0.91
N GLU A 9 10.24 -10.10 0.67
CA GLU A 9 10.89 -8.85 0.28
C GLU A 9 10.37 -8.34 -1.07
N ARG A 10 10.27 -9.22 -2.07
CA ARG A 10 9.68 -8.88 -3.38
C ARG A 10 8.21 -8.47 -3.27
N ARG A 11 7.44 -9.17 -2.42
CA ARG A 11 6.04 -8.80 -2.16
C ARG A 11 5.93 -7.46 -1.46
N LEU A 12 6.81 -7.16 -0.50
CA LEU A 12 6.87 -5.87 0.16
C LEU A 12 7.15 -4.74 -0.85
N GLU A 13 8.08 -4.95 -1.78
CA GLU A 13 8.38 -3.99 -2.83
C GLU A 13 7.17 -3.70 -3.72
N VAL A 14 6.47 -4.76 -4.16
CA VAL A 14 5.24 -4.60 -4.97
C VAL A 14 4.16 -3.82 -4.20
N VAL A 15 3.95 -4.14 -2.92
CA VAL A 15 2.97 -3.45 -2.07
C VAL A 15 3.35 -1.97 -1.90
N ARG A 16 4.64 -1.65 -1.71
CA ARG A 16 5.13 -0.27 -1.62
C ARG A 16 4.89 0.51 -2.91
N ARG A 17 5.24 -0.07 -4.07
CA ARG A 17 5.00 0.57 -5.38
C ARG A 17 3.51 0.83 -5.63
N ARG A 18 2.63 -0.12 -5.27
CA ARG A 18 1.17 0.06 -5.35
C ARG A 18 0.68 1.17 -4.42
N LYS A 19 1.17 1.21 -3.18
CA LYS A 19 0.83 2.26 -2.21
C LYS A 19 1.22 3.65 -2.72
N GLU A 20 2.40 3.80 -3.32
CA GLU A 20 2.83 5.06 -3.93
C GLU A 20 1.90 5.51 -5.06
N ALA A 21 1.49 4.58 -5.95
CA ALA A 21 0.55 4.89 -7.01
C ALA A 21 -0.80 5.38 -6.47
N VAL A 22 -1.34 4.70 -5.45
CA VAL A 22 -2.60 5.07 -4.78
C VAL A 22 -2.50 6.43 -4.10
N LEU A 23 -1.36 6.75 -3.46
CA LEU A 23 -1.14 8.07 -2.85
C LEU A 23 -1.10 9.19 -3.88
N ARG A 24 -0.46 8.97 -5.04
CA ARG A 24 -0.45 9.95 -6.15
C ARG A 24 -1.85 10.18 -6.70
N GLU A 25 -2.64 9.11 -6.85
CA GLU A 25 -4.01 9.21 -7.32
C GLU A 25 -4.92 9.91 -6.30
N GLU A 26 -4.80 9.60 -5.01
CA GLU A 26 -5.52 10.31 -3.94
C GLU A 26 -5.20 11.81 -3.97
N ALA A 27 -3.92 12.18 -4.09
CA ALA A 27 -3.51 13.58 -4.21
C ALA A 27 -4.08 14.27 -5.46
N ARG A 28 -4.14 13.56 -6.60
CA ARG A 28 -4.78 14.05 -7.83
C ARG A 28 -6.27 14.31 -7.62
N LEU A 29 -6.99 13.35 -7.02
CA LEU A 29 -8.42 13.46 -6.75
C LEU A 29 -8.72 14.57 -5.74
N ILE A 30 -7.89 14.77 -4.72
CA ILE A 30 -8.04 15.90 -3.79
C ILE A 30 -7.92 17.24 -4.52
N ARG A 31 -6.96 17.38 -5.46
CA ARG A 31 -6.84 18.60 -6.28
C ARG A 31 -8.08 18.82 -7.14
N LEU A 32 -8.64 17.77 -7.75
CA LEU A 32 -9.85 17.86 -8.56
C LEU A 32 -11.09 18.19 -7.71
N ALA A 33 -11.21 17.62 -6.51
CA ALA A 33 -12.28 17.93 -5.57
C ALA A 33 -12.26 19.42 -5.17
N ARG A 34 -11.07 19.99 -4.95
CA ARG A 34 -10.90 21.43 -4.69
C ARG A 34 -11.35 22.30 -5.88
N GLN A 35 -11.24 21.79 -7.10
CA GLN A 35 -11.77 22.42 -8.32
C GLN A 35 -13.28 22.18 -8.50
N LYS A 36 -14.00 21.75 -7.45
CA LYS A 36 -15.44 21.47 -7.43
C LYS A 36 -15.89 20.38 -8.43
N ARG A 37 -14.98 19.49 -8.84
CA ARG A 37 -15.35 18.31 -9.64
C ARG A 37 -15.92 17.22 -8.75
N ASP A 38 -16.94 16.52 -9.23
CA ASP A 38 -17.46 15.35 -8.53
C ASP A 38 -16.50 14.16 -8.69
N VAL A 39 -15.78 13.88 -7.61
CA VAL A 39 -14.83 12.76 -7.51
C VAL A 39 -15.04 11.98 -6.21
N ALA A 40 -16.14 12.22 -5.48
CA ALA A 40 -16.33 11.72 -4.12
C ALA A 40 -16.34 10.19 -4.08
N MET A 41 -17.07 9.56 -5.01
CA MET A 41 -17.13 8.11 -5.13
C MET A 41 -15.76 7.49 -5.46
N VAL A 42 -15.00 8.11 -6.37
CA VAL A 42 -13.67 7.62 -6.77
C VAL A 42 -12.68 7.78 -5.62
N LEU A 43 -12.70 8.94 -4.94
CA LEU A 43 -11.86 9.20 -3.79
C LEU A 43 -12.12 8.22 -2.64
N ALA A 44 -13.39 7.86 -2.39
CA ALA A 44 -13.75 6.84 -1.40
C ALA A 44 -13.16 5.46 -1.73
N LYS A 45 -13.21 5.05 -3.01
CA LYS A 45 -12.60 3.79 -3.48
C LYS A 45 -11.08 3.79 -3.27
N VAL A 46 -10.41 4.88 -3.67
CA VAL A 46 -8.95 5.04 -3.51
C VAL A 46 -8.54 5.01 -2.04
N LYS A 47 -9.30 5.67 -1.15
CA LYS A 47 -9.06 5.61 0.30
C LYS A 47 -9.21 4.20 0.86
N LYS A 48 -10.21 3.44 0.42
CA LYS A 48 -10.41 2.04 0.83
C LYS A 48 -9.24 1.16 0.38
N GLU A 49 -8.77 1.34 -0.85
CA GLU A 49 -7.62 0.62 -1.39
C GLU A 49 -6.34 0.95 -0.62
N LYS A 50 -6.10 2.23 -0.29
CA LYS A 50 -4.97 2.66 0.55
C LYS A 50 -4.93 1.92 1.88
N LEU A 51 -6.06 1.80 2.57
CA LEU A 51 -6.15 1.08 3.84
C LEU A 51 -5.85 -0.41 3.68
N ALA A 52 -6.35 -1.04 2.61
CA ALA A 52 -6.06 -2.44 2.31
C ALA A 52 -4.56 -2.68 2.07
N LEU A 53 -3.90 -1.80 1.32
CA LEU A 53 -2.46 -1.87 1.07
C LEU A 53 -1.63 -1.65 2.33
N MET A 54 -2.04 -0.74 3.23
CA MET A 54 -1.38 -0.56 4.53
C MET A 54 -1.50 -1.80 5.41
N ALA A 55 -2.67 -2.45 5.42
CA ALA A 55 -2.87 -3.70 6.15
C ALA A 55 -2.04 -4.85 5.56
N GLU A 56 -1.93 -4.94 4.23
CA GLU A 56 -1.06 -5.93 3.57
C GLU A 56 0.42 -5.68 3.89
N GLU A 57 0.89 -4.43 3.79
CA GLU A 57 2.27 -4.06 4.14
C GLU A 57 2.60 -4.46 5.58
N ALA A 58 1.71 -4.15 6.53
CA ALA A 58 1.89 -4.52 7.93
C ALA A 58 1.96 -6.05 8.13
N LYS A 59 1.15 -6.83 7.40
CA LYS A 59 1.21 -8.30 7.43
C LYS A 59 2.55 -8.82 6.90
N VAL A 60 3.02 -8.31 5.77
CA VAL A 60 4.30 -8.72 5.16
C VAL A 60 5.48 -8.36 6.08
N LEU A 61 5.46 -7.16 6.67
CA LEU A 61 6.50 -6.74 7.63
C LEU A 61 6.51 -7.62 8.89
N ARG A 62 5.34 -8.00 9.42
CA ARG A 62 5.26 -8.94 10.56
C ARG A 62 5.83 -10.32 10.20
N ALA A 63 5.48 -10.85 9.03
CA ALA A 63 6.02 -12.12 8.55
C ALA A 63 7.55 -12.06 8.36
N LEU A 64 8.07 -10.96 7.80
CA LEU A 64 9.51 -10.73 7.66
C LEU A 64 10.22 -10.70 9.03
N LYS A 65 9.65 -10.00 10.01
CA LYS A 65 10.19 -9.96 11.39
C LYS A 65 10.22 -11.34 12.04
N GLN A 66 9.15 -12.13 11.87
CA GLN A 66 9.10 -13.51 12.41
C GLN A 66 10.04 -14.47 11.69
N SER A 67 10.36 -14.19 10.42
CA SER A 67 11.33 -14.98 9.65
C SER A 67 12.80 -14.62 9.93
N ALA A 68 13.05 -13.50 10.62
CA ALA A 68 14.38 -13.17 11.09
C ALA A 68 14.73 -14.05 12.29
N PRO A 69 15.89 -14.74 12.30
CA PRO A 69 16.32 -15.47 13.49
C PRO A 69 16.39 -14.50 14.67
N ALA A 70 15.85 -14.91 15.81
CA ALA A 70 16.00 -14.18 17.07
C ALA A 70 17.50 -14.08 17.36
N VAL A 71 18.02 -12.85 17.27
CA VAL A 71 19.35 -12.50 17.77
C VAL A 71 19.21 -12.16 19.25
#